data_AF-C5M0L7-F1
#
_entry.id   AF-C5M0L7-F1
#
_cell.length_a   1.000
_cell.length_b   1.000
_cell.length_c   1.000
_cell.angle_alpha   90.00
_cell.angle_beta   90.00
_cell.angle_gamma   90.00
#
_symmetry.space_group_name_H-M   'P 1'
#
loop_
_entity.id
_entity.type
_entity.pdbx_description
1 polymer ?
#
loop_
_entity_poly.entity_id
_entity_poly.type
_entity_poly.pdbx_seq_one_letter_code
_entity_poly.pdbx_strand_id
1 'polypeptide(L)'
;MLAALQHQLSGDGVCVSYLAGAKQGHWPAIPWQNDITCSPRFPGTTNNLLESLKSPASKQKAEAMLLNEVKICSACGKACALTLEVCNSCSGDIKTTAKSYTDNVMMCFMLGIGKTCDYPLTVPIRAQALYRVAKDVAVSQFISNPEFVKKLFSPSVVSEIMRDPGSFIDTYAMAGFNYPPSQMQIHLQFILPPLMPFHTRLLMEDKHFHFLRFFEYRYVRTVLQFLVESSATVDLVGQFDAESVVDCIKDCTGIDYFTHHREMMCRFKHNNKTAANWEAADFEYAVLSSSDGSASDSVILLRSGEEAPMKNALAIQSNDKLILQNYGRPYSLMGAPTGTYYRYAKHPDDICDWTDPMVNQSPIVDINSPGVSFITERTGPEEPCWQPDEHVMHKFTQVRCYVGDACLGTGVILMTSTRFVWLSIENEAVGLGIEYKSIQLHATATELCDEIPEPCLYLQLEPEVSEDDDEMEDPPEIRLVPSNPESTLQPMFDALNEMQLAHPDDDEGSTDAEAPMDMSGFTFAPGFSLDTDTPNGH
;
A
#
# COMPACT_ATOMS: atom_id res chain seq x y z
N MET A 1 19.52 -36.23 -4.46
CA MET A 1 18.55 -36.82 -5.41
C MET A 1 18.35 -35.94 -6.64
N LEU A 2 17.88 -34.70 -6.53
CA LEU A 2 17.79 -33.73 -7.66
C LEU A 2 19.10 -33.52 -8.41
N ALA A 3 20.20 -33.27 -7.70
CA ALA A 3 21.53 -33.15 -8.32
C ALA A 3 22.00 -34.45 -9.00
N ALA A 4 21.59 -35.61 -8.46
CA ALA A 4 21.89 -36.91 -9.05
C ALA A 4 21.04 -37.18 -10.31
N LEU A 5 19.75 -36.82 -10.28
CA LEU A 5 18.83 -36.84 -11.42
C LEU A 5 19.27 -35.87 -12.52
N GLN A 6 19.67 -34.65 -12.16
CA GLN A 6 20.21 -33.66 -13.08
C GLN A 6 21.51 -34.13 -13.75
N HIS A 7 22.39 -34.80 -13.00
CA HIS A 7 23.62 -35.38 -13.54
C HIS A 7 23.35 -36.63 -14.41
N GLN A 8 22.29 -37.39 -14.13
CA GLN A 8 21.93 -38.59 -14.86
C GLN A 8 21.20 -38.29 -16.19
N LEU A 9 20.44 -37.20 -16.25
CA LEU A 9 19.65 -36.78 -17.42
C LEU A 9 20.40 -35.83 -18.37
N SER A 10 21.43 -35.13 -17.89
CA SER A 10 22.20 -34.17 -18.70
C SER A 10 23.01 -34.81 -19.83
N GLY A 11 23.17 -36.13 -19.85
CA GLY A 11 23.79 -36.88 -20.95
C GLY A 11 22.98 -36.89 -22.25
N ASP A 12 21.66 -36.69 -22.16
CA ASP A 12 20.72 -36.81 -23.30
C ASP A 12 20.20 -35.46 -23.82
N GLY A 13 20.77 -34.34 -23.37
CA GLY A 13 20.33 -32.98 -23.76
C GLY A 13 19.04 -32.50 -23.09
N VAL A 14 18.56 -33.24 -22.08
CA VAL A 14 17.34 -32.97 -21.32
C VAL A 14 17.71 -32.51 -19.90
N CYS A 15 17.08 -31.43 -19.42
CA CYS A 15 17.30 -30.92 -18.07
C CYS A 15 16.01 -30.90 -17.24
N VAL A 16 16.16 -31.09 -15.92
CA VAL A 16 15.06 -30.86 -14.98
C VAL A 16 14.73 -29.37 -14.99
N SER A 17 13.54 -29.05 -15.46
CA SER A 17 13.05 -27.69 -15.60
C SER A 17 12.46 -27.16 -14.29
N TYR A 18 11.53 -27.91 -13.69
CA TYR A 18 10.93 -27.57 -12.38
C TYR A 18 10.31 -28.79 -11.68
N LEU A 19 10.10 -28.66 -10.37
CA LEU A 19 9.37 -29.64 -9.54
C LEU A 19 7.86 -29.45 -9.68
N ALA A 20 7.09 -30.53 -9.75
CA ALA A 20 5.66 -30.49 -10.01
C ALA A 20 4.91 -31.59 -9.25
N GLY A 21 3.60 -31.45 -9.08
CA GLY A 21 2.80 -32.40 -8.30
C GLY A 21 3.02 -32.19 -6.81
N ALA A 22 2.72 -30.99 -6.31
CA ALA A 22 2.80 -30.63 -4.91
C ALA A 22 1.95 -31.59 -4.05
N LYS A 23 2.52 -32.11 -2.97
CA LYS A 23 1.81 -33.07 -2.09
C LYS A 23 0.87 -32.34 -1.13
N GLN A 24 -0.36 -32.84 -1.00
CA GLN A 24 -1.30 -32.34 -0.01
C GLN A 24 -0.78 -32.57 1.42
N GLY A 25 -1.03 -31.62 2.32
CA GLY A 25 -0.64 -31.70 3.73
C GLY A 25 0.84 -31.39 4.03
N HIS A 26 1.68 -31.22 3.00
CA HIS A 26 3.08 -30.81 3.17
C HIS A 26 3.25 -29.31 3.35
N TRP A 27 2.23 -28.51 3.03
CA TRP A 27 2.32 -27.04 2.99
C TRP A 27 1.49 -26.45 4.13
N PRO A 28 2.07 -25.54 4.93
CA PRO A 28 1.35 -24.88 6.01
C PRO A 28 0.26 -24.00 5.40
N ALA A 29 -0.95 -24.15 5.92
CA ALA A 29 -2.04 -23.24 5.59
C ALA A 29 -1.85 -21.95 6.37
N ILE A 30 -2.01 -20.81 5.69
CA ILE A 30 -2.19 -19.54 6.39
C ILE A 30 -3.66 -19.49 6.81
N PRO A 31 -3.97 -19.47 8.13
CA PRO A 31 -5.34 -19.40 8.59
C PRO A 31 -5.97 -18.10 8.08
N TRP A 32 -7.23 -18.18 7.70
CA TRP A 32 -8.00 -16.99 7.38
C TRP A 32 -8.06 -16.10 8.63
N GLN A 33 -7.73 -14.81 8.49
CA GLN A 33 -8.18 -13.86 9.50
C GLN A 33 -9.71 -13.86 9.42
N ASN A 34 -10.37 -14.00 10.58
CA ASN A 34 -11.81 -13.75 10.67
C ASN A 34 -12.03 -12.26 10.33
N ASP A 35 -12.16 -11.94 9.05
CA ASP A 35 -12.57 -10.60 8.66
C ASP A 35 -14.04 -10.45 9.04
N ILE A 36 -14.33 -9.33 9.71
CA ILE A 36 -15.67 -8.91 10.07
C ILE A 36 -16.50 -8.82 8.78
N THR A 37 -17.48 -9.71 8.64
CA THR A 37 -18.39 -9.70 7.48
C THR A 37 -19.33 -8.51 7.59
N CYS A 38 -19.22 -7.54 6.68
CA CYS A 38 -20.24 -6.50 6.50
C CYS A 38 -21.17 -6.89 5.33
N SER A 39 -22.43 -6.45 5.38
CA SER A 39 -23.34 -6.61 4.24
C SER A 39 -22.99 -5.60 3.14
N PRO A 40 -23.08 -5.97 1.84
CA PRO A 40 -22.84 -5.03 0.75
C PRO A 40 -23.80 -3.84 0.87
N ARG A 41 -23.28 -2.62 0.66
CA ARG A 41 -24.06 -1.39 0.74
C ARG A 41 -25.21 -1.38 -0.26
N PHE A 42 -24.98 -1.96 -1.44
CA PHE A 42 -26.00 -2.20 -2.44
C PHE A 42 -26.07 -3.70 -2.77
N PRO A 43 -27.08 -4.45 -2.28
CA PRO A 43 -27.13 -5.91 -2.43
C PRO A 43 -27.47 -6.39 -3.85
N GLY A 44 -27.76 -5.47 -4.79
CA GLY A 44 -28.09 -5.77 -6.18
C GLY A 44 -26.89 -5.87 -7.10
N THR A 45 -27.16 -5.92 -8.40
CA THR A 45 -26.16 -5.89 -9.47
C THR A 45 -25.83 -4.46 -9.91
N THR A 46 -24.78 -4.28 -10.71
CA THR A 46 -24.51 -3.04 -11.44
C THR A 46 -25.75 -2.51 -12.17
N ASN A 47 -26.47 -3.38 -12.87
CA ASN A 47 -27.70 -3.01 -13.57
C ASN A 47 -28.78 -2.53 -12.61
N ASN A 48 -28.95 -3.19 -11.45
CA ASN A 48 -29.93 -2.75 -10.46
C ASN A 48 -29.57 -1.36 -9.90
N LEU A 49 -28.28 -1.05 -9.73
CA LEU A 49 -27.85 0.28 -9.31
C LEU A 49 -28.13 1.33 -10.40
N LEU A 50 -27.77 1.04 -11.65
CA LEU A 50 -28.03 1.91 -12.81
C LEU A 50 -29.52 2.18 -13.04
N GLU A 51 -30.37 1.19 -12.80
CA GLU A 51 -31.83 1.32 -12.88
C GLU A 51 -32.41 2.15 -11.72
N SER A 52 -31.76 2.14 -10.56
CA SER A 52 -32.20 2.91 -9.39
C SER A 52 -31.94 4.42 -9.51
N LEU A 53 -31.02 4.82 -10.39
CA LEU A 53 -30.66 6.22 -10.62
C LEU A 53 -31.74 6.95 -11.44
N LYS A 54 -32.36 7.97 -10.83
CA LYS A 54 -33.47 8.72 -11.43
C LYS A 54 -33.03 9.79 -12.43
N SER A 55 -31.81 10.30 -12.30
CA SER A 55 -31.27 11.37 -13.15
C SER A 55 -30.54 10.78 -14.37
N PRO A 56 -30.87 11.19 -15.60
CA PRO A 56 -30.15 10.78 -16.81
C PRO A 56 -28.65 11.08 -16.76
N ALA A 57 -28.27 12.23 -16.18
CA ALA A 57 -26.87 12.62 -16.05
C ALA A 57 -26.11 11.73 -15.06
N SER A 58 -26.72 11.42 -13.91
CA SER A 58 -26.15 10.50 -12.92
C SER A 58 -26.03 9.09 -13.46
N LYS A 59 -27.01 8.64 -14.25
CA LYS A 59 -26.97 7.33 -14.91
C LYS A 59 -25.84 7.23 -15.93
N GLN A 60 -25.66 8.25 -16.78
CA GLN A 60 -24.58 8.28 -17.76
C GLN A 60 -23.20 8.28 -17.08
N LYS A 61 -23.03 9.06 -16.00
CA LYS A 61 -21.80 9.09 -15.21
C LYS A 61 -21.52 7.73 -14.54
N ALA A 62 -22.55 7.14 -13.94
CA ALA A 62 -22.44 5.81 -13.33
C ALA A 62 -22.13 4.73 -14.36
N GLU A 63 -22.71 4.76 -15.57
CA GLU A 63 -22.39 3.85 -16.67
C GLU A 63 -20.92 3.96 -17.08
N ALA A 64 -20.38 5.18 -17.20
CA ALA A 64 -18.98 5.41 -17.53
C ALA A 64 -18.00 4.88 -16.47
N MET A 65 -18.42 4.85 -15.19
CA MET A 65 -17.61 4.32 -14.09
C MET A 65 -17.76 2.81 -13.95
N LEU A 66 -19.00 2.31 -14.01
CA LEU A 66 -19.35 0.95 -13.66
C LEU A 66 -19.20 -0.05 -14.80
N LEU A 67 -18.95 0.38 -16.03
CA LEU A 67 -18.83 -0.49 -17.19
C LEU A 67 -17.50 -0.29 -17.91
N ASN A 68 -16.79 -1.39 -18.12
CA ASN A 68 -15.60 -1.42 -18.96
C ASN A 68 -15.98 -1.66 -20.40
N GLU A 69 -15.38 -0.90 -21.31
CA GLU A 69 -15.54 -1.12 -22.74
C GLU A 69 -14.63 -2.26 -23.23
N VAL A 70 -15.23 -3.28 -23.85
CA VAL A 70 -14.52 -4.48 -24.28
C VAL A 70 -14.99 -4.99 -25.65
N LYS A 71 -14.24 -5.93 -26.23
CA LYS A 71 -14.67 -6.80 -27.33
C LYS A 71 -14.85 -8.22 -26.79
N ILE A 72 -16.01 -8.84 -27.01
CA ILE A 72 -16.22 -10.23 -26.61
C ILE A 72 -15.88 -11.14 -27.79
N CYS A 73 -14.84 -11.97 -27.63
CA CYS A 73 -14.41 -12.90 -28.66
C CYS A 73 -15.52 -13.90 -28.98
N SER A 74 -15.99 -13.93 -30.23
CA SER A 74 -17.04 -14.86 -30.67
C SER A 74 -16.65 -16.34 -30.59
N ALA A 75 -15.35 -16.64 -30.65
CA ALA A 75 -14.84 -18.01 -30.62
C ALA A 75 -14.76 -18.62 -29.22
N CYS A 76 -14.41 -17.83 -28.19
CA CYS A 76 -14.18 -18.35 -26.83
C CYS A 76 -14.91 -17.60 -25.71
N GLY A 77 -15.67 -16.54 -26.04
CA GLY A 77 -16.41 -15.74 -25.08
C GLY A 77 -15.57 -14.81 -24.20
N LYS A 78 -14.24 -14.76 -24.38
CA LYS A 78 -13.36 -13.91 -23.57
C LYS A 78 -13.53 -12.43 -23.89
N ALA A 79 -13.72 -11.62 -22.85
CA ALA A 79 -13.63 -10.16 -22.94
C ALA A 79 -12.18 -9.72 -23.17
N CYS A 80 -11.96 -8.95 -24.23
CA CYS A 80 -10.66 -8.44 -24.68
C CYS A 80 -10.70 -6.90 -24.69
N ALA A 81 -9.56 -6.24 -24.47
CA ALA A 81 -9.46 -4.80 -24.58
C ALA A 81 -9.83 -4.31 -26.00
N LEU A 82 -10.45 -3.13 -26.11
CA LEU A 82 -10.88 -2.55 -27.40
C LEU A 82 -9.73 -2.40 -28.41
N THR A 83 -8.52 -2.14 -27.92
CA THR A 83 -7.31 -1.95 -28.74
C THR A 83 -6.78 -3.25 -29.32
N LEU A 84 -7.25 -4.41 -28.85
CA LEU A 84 -6.78 -5.68 -29.38
C LEU A 84 -7.44 -6.00 -30.73
N GLU A 85 -6.59 -6.46 -31.64
CA GLU A 85 -6.97 -6.98 -32.94
C GLU A 85 -7.21 -8.50 -32.92
N VAL A 86 -6.56 -9.21 -31.99
CA VAL A 86 -6.70 -10.65 -31.79
C VAL A 86 -7.00 -10.96 -30.33
N CYS A 87 -7.77 -12.02 -30.09
CA CYS A 87 -8.10 -12.47 -28.74
C CYS A 87 -6.85 -12.94 -28.01
N ASN A 88 -6.57 -12.38 -26.84
CA ASN A 88 -5.42 -12.75 -25.99
C ASN A 88 -5.58 -14.10 -25.26
N SER A 89 -6.41 -15.00 -25.78
CA SER A 89 -6.58 -16.36 -25.23
C SER A 89 -6.58 -17.41 -26.32
N CYS A 90 -7.41 -17.24 -27.36
CA CYS A 90 -7.49 -18.19 -28.47
C CYS A 90 -6.85 -17.68 -29.76
N SER A 91 -6.33 -16.44 -29.78
CA SER A 91 -5.75 -15.78 -30.95
C SER A 91 -6.71 -15.58 -32.12
N GLY A 92 -8.02 -15.77 -31.93
CA GLY A 92 -9.04 -15.49 -32.93
C GLY A 92 -9.12 -14.01 -33.28
N ASP A 93 -9.42 -13.69 -34.54
CA ASP A 93 -9.60 -12.31 -35.02
C ASP A 93 -10.78 -11.63 -34.33
N ILE A 94 -10.54 -10.45 -33.75
CA ILE A 94 -11.54 -9.61 -33.11
C ILE A 94 -11.52 -8.17 -33.66
N LYS A 95 -10.85 -7.90 -34.78
CA LYS A 95 -10.77 -6.55 -35.39
C LYS A 95 -12.15 -5.94 -35.61
N THR A 96 -13.07 -6.72 -36.16
CA THR A 96 -14.44 -6.31 -36.50
C THR A 96 -15.47 -6.59 -35.40
N THR A 97 -15.03 -7.14 -34.25
CA THR A 97 -15.93 -7.43 -33.14
C THR A 97 -16.48 -6.11 -32.58
N ALA A 98 -17.80 -6.02 -32.49
CA ALA A 98 -18.48 -4.85 -31.96
C ALA A 98 -18.10 -4.60 -30.49
N LYS A 99 -18.12 -3.32 -30.11
CA LYS A 99 -17.97 -2.88 -28.73
C LYS A 99 -19.07 -3.48 -27.86
N SER A 100 -18.68 -3.98 -26.69
CA SER A 100 -19.53 -4.54 -25.65
C SER A 100 -19.07 -3.98 -24.30
N TYR A 101 -19.74 -4.40 -23.22
CA TYR A 101 -19.48 -3.92 -21.88
C TYR A 101 -19.38 -5.08 -20.90
N THR A 102 -18.47 -4.95 -19.94
CA THR A 102 -18.40 -5.82 -18.76
C THR A 102 -18.43 -4.97 -17.51
N ASP A 103 -18.89 -5.56 -16.40
CA ASP A 103 -18.87 -4.87 -15.11
C ASP A 103 -17.45 -4.40 -14.77
N ASN A 104 -17.34 -3.15 -14.34
CA ASN A 104 -16.16 -2.60 -13.74
C ASN A 104 -16.11 -3.05 -12.28
N VAL A 105 -15.58 -4.25 -12.10
CA VAL A 105 -15.48 -4.97 -10.83
C VAL A 105 -14.89 -4.09 -9.72
N MET A 106 -13.85 -3.31 -10.01
CA MET A 106 -13.25 -2.36 -9.07
C MET A 106 -14.20 -1.24 -8.65
N MET A 107 -14.88 -0.61 -9.61
CA MET A 107 -15.83 0.46 -9.28
C MET A 107 -17.06 -0.09 -8.55
N CYS A 108 -17.46 -1.32 -8.88
CA CYS A 108 -18.47 -2.03 -8.11
C CYS A 108 -18.03 -2.26 -6.66
N PHE A 109 -16.74 -2.54 -6.40
CA PHE A 109 -16.19 -2.59 -5.05
C PHE A 109 -16.22 -1.24 -4.33
N MET A 110 -15.74 -0.18 -4.99
CA MET A 110 -15.72 1.16 -4.40
C MET A 110 -17.12 1.61 -3.96
N LEU A 111 -18.14 1.24 -4.73
CA LEU A 111 -19.55 1.58 -4.48
C LEU A 111 -20.29 0.55 -3.61
N GLY A 112 -19.63 -0.53 -3.19
CA GLY A 112 -20.23 -1.57 -2.33
C GLY A 112 -21.36 -2.37 -2.99
N ILE A 113 -21.28 -2.62 -4.30
CA ILE A 113 -22.23 -3.45 -5.06
C ILE A 113 -21.98 -4.92 -4.74
N GLY A 114 -23.03 -5.66 -4.38
CA GLY A 114 -22.93 -7.01 -3.85
C GLY A 114 -22.55 -8.08 -4.87
N LYS A 115 -22.85 -7.87 -6.15
CA LYS A 115 -22.59 -8.86 -7.21
C LYS A 115 -22.53 -8.23 -8.61
N THR A 116 -21.77 -8.85 -9.50
CA THR A 116 -21.95 -8.68 -10.95
C THR A 116 -23.19 -9.45 -11.42
N CYS A 117 -23.49 -9.37 -12.70
CA CYS A 117 -24.51 -10.24 -13.29
C CYS A 117 -24.16 -11.73 -13.20
N ASP A 118 -22.87 -12.07 -13.11
CA ASP A 118 -22.36 -13.43 -13.27
C ASP A 118 -21.84 -14.06 -11.96
N TYR A 119 -21.40 -13.25 -10.98
CA TYR A 119 -20.79 -13.75 -9.75
C TYR A 119 -20.85 -12.72 -8.61
N PRO A 120 -20.80 -13.17 -7.33
CA PRO A 120 -20.66 -12.27 -6.19
C PRO A 120 -19.32 -11.53 -6.24
N LEU A 121 -19.33 -10.26 -5.84
CA LEU A 121 -18.14 -9.41 -5.81
C LEU A 121 -17.45 -9.55 -4.44
N THR A 122 -16.17 -9.94 -4.44
CA THR A 122 -15.36 -10.06 -3.22
C THR A 122 -13.93 -9.50 -3.42
N VAL A 123 -13.58 -8.34 -2.85
CA VAL A 123 -12.17 -7.85 -2.78
C VAL A 123 -11.96 -6.96 -1.55
N PRO A 124 -10.83 -7.08 -0.82
CA PRO A 124 -10.32 -6.07 0.10
C PRO A 124 -9.47 -5.02 -0.64
N ILE A 125 -9.81 -3.73 -0.56
CA ILE A 125 -8.94 -2.63 -1.02
C ILE A 125 -8.89 -1.57 0.08
N ARG A 126 -7.73 -1.41 0.71
CA ARG A 126 -7.51 -0.32 1.66
C ARG A 126 -6.83 0.80 0.89
N ALA A 127 -7.50 1.95 0.80
CA ALA A 127 -6.98 3.13 0.12
C ALA A 127 -6.05 3.90 1.08
N GLN A 128 -4.82 3.41 1.20
CA GLN A 128 -3.61 4.11 1.64
C GLN A 128 -2.44 3.52 0.82
N ALA A 129 -1.32 4.23 0.70
CA ALA A 129 -0.18 3.91 -0.20
C ALA A 129 -0.07 2.41 -0.56
N LEU A 130 -0.53 2.03 -1.77
CA LEU A 130 -0.82 0.62 -2.15
C LEU A 130 0.29 -0.38 -1.78
N TYR A 131 1.54 0.05 -1.88
CA TYR A 131 2.71 -0.76 -1.52
C TYR A 131 2.80 -1.03 -0.01
N ARG A 132 2.54 -0.03 0.85
CA ARG A 132 2.55 -0.15 2.31
C ARG A 132 1.48 -1.15 2.76
N VAL A 133 0.26 -0.99 2.28
CA VAL A 133 -0.84 -1.92 2.59
C VAL A 133 -0.49 -3.36 2.18
N ALA A 134 0.06 -3.54 0.98
CA ALA A 134 0.48 -4.87 0.52
C ALA A 134 1.61 -5.45 1.38
N LYS A 135 2.56 -4.62 1.80
CA LYS A 135 3.63 -4.97 2.74
C LYS A 135 3.07 -5.38 4.10
N ASP A 136 2.17 -4.61 4.69
CA ASP A 136 1.59 -4.89 6.01
C ASP A 136 0.82 -6.21 6.00
N VAL A 137 0.06 -6.49 4.94
CA VAL A 137 -0.63 -7.76 4.75
C VAL A 137 0.37 -8.91 4.62
N ALA A 138 1.42 -8.75 3.81
CA ALA A 138 2.45 -9.76 3.67
C ALA A 138 3.14 -10.08 5.01
N VAL A 139 3.46 -9.05 5.79
CA VAL A 139 4.09 -9.20 7.10
C VAL A 139 3.14 -9.87 8.09
N SER A 140 1.97 -9.28 8.30
CA SER A 140 1.02 -9.70 9.34
C SER A 140 0.40 -11.07 9.12
N GLN A 141 0.23 -11.51 7.85
CA GLN A 141 -0.45 -12.77 7.54
C GLN A 141 0.50 -13.92 7.17
N PHE A 142 1.56 -13.62 6.40
CA PHE A 142 2.45 -14.67 5.88
C PHE A 142 3.75 -14.75 6.67
N ILE A 143 4.43 -13.63 6.85
CA ILE A 143 5.75 -13.61 7.50
C ILE A 143 5.66 -13.84 9.01
N SER A 144 4.57 -13.43 9.65
CA SER A 144 4.31 -13.71 11.07
C SER A 144 4.13 -15.21 11.37
N ASN A 145 3.89 -16.06 10.36
CA ASN A 145 3.70 -17.49 10.52
C ASN A 145 5.05 -18.24 10.42
N PRO A 146 5.61 -18.74 11.55
CA PRO A 146 6.95 -19.34 11.55
C PRO A 146 7.02 -20.67 10.79
N GLU A 147 5.94 -21.45 10.77
CA GLU A 147 5.89 -22.72 10.01
C GLU A 147 5.90 -22.43 8.51
N PHE A 148 5.15 -21.41 8.08
CA PHE A 148 5.18 -20.92 6.70
C PHE A 148 6.56 -20.42 6.30
N VAL A 149 7.15 -19.55 7.14
CA VAL A 149 8.47 -18.97 6.86
C VAL A 149 9.54 -20.06 6.76
N LYS A 150 9.58 -20.98 7.71
CA LYS A 150 10.55 -22.09 7.72
C LYS A 150 10.35 -23.06 6.54
N LYS A 151 9.10 -23.27 6.10
CA LYS A 151 8.82 -24.18 4.99
C LYS A 151 9.21 -23.57 3.64
N LEU A 152 8.87 -22.31 3.38
CA LEU A 152 9.08 -21.71 2.06
C LEU A 152 10.45 -21.07 1.86
N PHE A 153 11.05 -20.52 2.92
CA PHE A 153 12.27 -19.73 2.80
C PHE A 153 13.52 -20.50 3.18
N SER A 154 14.62 -20.20 2.48
CA SER A 154 15.92 -20.79 2.78
C SER A 154 16.41 -20.38 4.17
N PRO A 155 17.24 -21.17 4.86
CA PRO A 155 17.69 -20.85 6.22
C PRO A 155 18.36 -19.47 6.37
N SER A 156 19.08 -19.02 5.33
CA SER A 156 19.69 -17.68 5.31
C SER A 156 18.63 -16.58 5.27
N VAL A 157 17.57 -16.77 4.47
CA VAL A 157 16.48 -15.79 4.35
C VAL A 157 15.57 -15.81 5.57
N VAL A 158 15.32 -16.97 6.17
CA VAL A 158 14.63 -17.06 7.47
C VAL A 158 15.33 -16.21 8.52
N SER A 159 16.67 -16.24 8.57
CA SER A 159 17.45 -15.43 9.51
C SER A 159 17.35 -13.93 9.24
N GLU A 160 17.15 -13.52 7.98
CA GLU A 160 16.92 -12.13 7.59
C GLU A 160 15.51 -11.66 7.98
N ILE A 161 14.50 -12.47 7.66
CA ILE A 161 13.10 -12.25 8.04
C ILE A 161 12.97 -12.05 9.55
N MET A 162 13.60 -12.90 10.36
CA MET A 162 13.52 -12.83 11.83
C MET A 162 14.21 -11.59 12.41
N ARG A 163 15.13 -10.97 11.66
CA ARG A 163 15.83 -9.75 12.09
C ARG A 163 15.00 -8.52 11.77
N ASP A 164 14.47 -8.44 10.56
CA ASP A 164 13.69 -7.31 10.08
C ASP A 164 12.73 -7.76 8.95
N PRO A 165 11.48 -8.09 9.31
CA PRO A 165 10.45 -8.48 8.34
C PRO A 165 10.17 -7.39 7.31
N GLY A 166 10.20 -6.11 7.70
CA GLY A 166 9.86 -4.99 6.84
C GLY A 166 10.90 -4.80 5.74
N SER A 167 12.18 -4.77 6.11
CA SER A 167 13.31 -4.68 5.17
C SER A 167 13.41 -5.89 4.25
N PHE A 168 13.07 -7.09 4.75
CA PHE A 168 12.93 -8.27 3.90
C PHE A 168 11.91 -8.05 2.78
N ILE A 169 10.72 -7.53 3.09
CA ILE A 169 9.71 -7.23 2.05
C ILE A 169 10.25 -6.20 1.06
N ASP A 170 10.85 -5.11 1.53
CA ASP A 170 11.37 -4.06 0.65
C ASP A 170 12.47 -4.58 -0.28
N THR A 171 13.25 -5.55 0.18
CA THR A 171 14.35 -6.18 -0.56
C THR A 171 13.86 -7.22 -1.57
N TYR A 172 12.90 -8.07 -1.19
CA TYR A 172 12.53 -9.26 -1.96
C TYR A 172 11.24 -9.12 -2.77
N ALA A 173 10.33 -8.22 -2.41
CA ALA A 173 9.04 -8.11 -3.09
C ALA A 173 9.21 -7.73 -4.57
N MET A 174 8.53 -8.48 -5.43
CA MET A 174 8.39 -8.21 -6.85
C MET A 174 7.10 -7.43 -7.05
N ALA A 175 7.22 -6.11 -7.10
CA ALA A 175 6.08 -5.21 -7.18
C ALA A 175 6.12 -4.35 -8.45
N GLY A 176 4.99 -4.22 -9.14
CA GLY A 176 4.90 -3.41 -10.35
C GLY A 176 3.51 -3.39 -10.98
N PHE A 177 3.43 -2.73 -12.12
CA PHE A 177 2.19 -2.45 -12.84
C PHE A 177 2.23 -3.08 -14.23
N ASN A 178 1.12 -3.64 -14.68
CA ASN A 178 1.02 -4.23 -16.02
C ASN A 178 0.54 -3.20 -17.05
N TYR A 179 1.08 -3.31 -18.26
CA TYR A 179 0.71 -2.52 -19.42
C TYR A 179 0.22 -3.41 -20.59
N PRO A 180 -0.87 -3.03 -21.29
CA PRO A 180 -1.80 -1.99 -20.89
C PRO A 180 -2.50 -2.39 -19.58
N PRO A 181 -3.00 -1.41 -18.81
CA PRO A 181 -3.78 -1.69 -17.63
C PRO A 181 -4.96 -2.61 -17.98
N SER A 182 -5.18 -3.64 -17.17
CA SER A 182 -6.36 -4.48 -17.32
C SER A 182 -7.59 -3.62 -17.03
N GLN A 183 -8.62 -3.71 -17.87
CA GLN A 183 -9.90 -3.01 -17.63
C GLN A 183 -9.74 -1.50 -17.39
N MET A 184 -8.77 -0.86 -18.06
CA MET A 184 -8.48 0.58 -17.91
C MET A 184 -8.08 0.98 -16.48
N GLN A 185 -7.58 0.03 -15.67
CA GLN A 185 -7.19 0.26 -14.29
C GLN A 185 -5.76 -0.15 -13.99
N ILE A 186 -5.08 0.71 -13.24
CA ILE A 186 -3.75 0.45 -12.75
C ILE A 186 -3.85 -0.48 -11.54
N HIS A 187 -3.35 -1.70 -11.69
CA HIS A 187 -3.26 -2.68 -10.60
C HIS A 187 -1.81 -2.80 -10.16
N LEU A 188 -1.54 -2.60 -8.87
CA LEU A 188 -0.27 -2.99 -8.29
C LEU A 188 -0.25 -4.51 -8.14
N GLN A 189 0.54 -5.18 -8.96
CA GLN A 189 0.88 -6.58 -8.76
C GLN A 189 1.98 -6.66 -7.70
N PHE A 190 1.70 -7.29 -6.57
CA PHE A 190 2.64 -7.47 -5.46
C PHE A 190 2.87 -8.97 -5.23
N ILE A 191 4.09 -9.43 -5.48
CA ILE A 191 4.44 -10.85 -5.38
C ILE A 191 5.63 -10.99 -4.44
N LEU A 192 5.48 -11.84 -3.43
CA LEU A 192 6.57 -12.20 -2.55
C LEU A 192 7.21 -13.51 -3.03
N PRO A 193 8.54 -13.57 -3.26
CA PRO A 193 9.21 -14.84 -3.51
C PRO A 193 9.16 -15.75 -2.27
N PRO A 194 9.44 -17.06 -2.41
CA PRO A 194 9.76 -17.71 -3.67
C PRO A 194 8.53 -17.93 -4.56
N LEU A 195 8.71 -17.71 -5.85
CA LEU A 195 7.73 -18.07 -6.87
C LEU A 195 7.54 -19.58 -6.90
N MET A 196 6.31 -20.02 -7.21
CA MET A 196 6.01 -21.43 -7.49
C MET A 196 7.01 -22.00 -8.52
N PRO A 197 7.35 -23.30 -8.47
CA PRO A 197 8.39 -23.87 -9.32
C PRO A 197 8.23 -23.56 -10.82
N PHE A 198 7.01 -23.64 -11.35
CA PHE A 198 6.73 -23.25 -12.74
C PHE A 198 6.95 -21.76 -13.03
N HIS A 199 6.51 -20.86 -12.13
CA HIS A 199 6.75 -19.42 -12.29
C HIS A 199 8.24 -19.07 -12.14
N THR A 200 8.98 -19.82 -11.32
CA THR A 200 10.44 -19.71 -11.25
C THR A 200 11.08 -20.00 -12.61
N ARG A 201 10.64 -21.06 -13.33
CA ARG A 201 11.09 -21.32 -14.70
C ARG A 201 10.79 -20.14 -15.63
N LEU A 202 9.54 -19.63 -15.63
CA LEU A 202 9.17 -18.48 -16.45
C LEU A 202 10.02 -17.25 -16.15
N LEU A 203 10.33 -16.99 -14.88
CA LEU A 203 11.22 -15.91 -14.48
C LEU A 203 12.64 -16.12 -15.04
N MET A 204 13.20 -17.34 -14.93
CA MET A 204 14.55 -17.63 -15.41
C MET A 204 14.67 -17.53 -16.94
N GLU A 205 13.60 -17.87 -17.67
CA GLU A 205 13.49 -17.76 -19.13
C GLU A 205 13.08 -16.36 -19.64
N ASP A 206 12.97 -15.35 -18.76
CA ASP A 206 12.51 -13.99 -19.11
C ASP A 206 11.10 -13.93 -19.71
N LYS A 207 10.24 -14.89 -19.34
CA LYS A 207 8.85 -15.03 -19.78
C LYS A 207 7.80 -14.66 -18.73
N HIS A 208 8.20 -14.16 -17.57
CA HIS A 208 7.25 -13.78 -16.52
C HIS A 208 6.97 -12.27 -16.51
N PHE A 209 8.00 -11.43 -16.39
CA PHE A 209 7.89 -9.97 -16.32
C PHE A 209 8.34 -9.36 -17.63
N HIS A 210 7.49 -9.49 -18.66
CA HIS A 210 7.84 -9.10 -20.02
C HIS A 210 8.24 -7.61 -20.13
N PHE A 211 9.30 -7.36 -20.90
CA PHE A 211 9.73 -6.01 -21.25
C PHE A 211 8.58 -5.22 -21.89
N LEU A 212 8.42 -3.95 -21.49
CA LEU A 212 7.34 -3.03 -21.92
C LEU A 212 5.92 -3.48 -21.55
N ARG A 213 5.80 -4.55 -20.75
CA ARG A 213 4.53 -5.04 -20.20
C ARG A 213 4.49 -4.95 -18.69
N PHE A 214 5.65 -5.01 -18.02
CA PHE A 214 5.73 -4.92 -16.57
C PHE A 214 6.61 -3.74 -16.15
N PHE A 215 6.01 -2.77 -15.46
CA PHE A 215 6.65 -1.56 -14.97
C PHE A 215 6.87 -1.68 -13.47
N GLU A 216 8.12 -1.88 -13.06
CA GLU A 216 8.45 -2.04 -11.65
C GLU A 216 8.02 -0.81 -10.83
N TYR A 217 7.50 -1.05 -9.63
CA TYR A 217 7.15 0.00 -8.67
C TYR A 217 8.32 0.97 -8.43
N ARG A 218 9.56 0.47 -8.31
CA ARG A 218 10.76 1.32 -8.12
C ARG A 218 11.02 2.24 -9.30
N TYR A 219 10.94 1.72 -10.53
CA TYR A 219 11.06 2.54 -11.74
C TYR A 219 10.00 3.65 -11.77
N VAL A 220 8.73 3.28 -11.58
CA VAL A 220 7.62 4.25 -11.60
C VAL A 220 7.81 5.31 -10.51
N ARG A 221 8.18 4.91 -9.29
CA ARG A 221 8.44 5.86 -8.20
C ARG A 221 9.60 6.79 -8.52
N THR A 222 10.71 6.29 -9.03
CA THR A 222 11.88 7.11 -9.41
C THR A 222 11.52 8.14 -10.48
N VAL A 223 10.75 7.75 -11.50
CA VAL A 223 10.29 8.69 -12.53
C VAL A 223 9.37 9.75 -11.93
N LEU A 224 8.34 9.35 -11.20
CA LEU A 224 7.39 10.30 -10.60
C LEU A 224 8.06 11.26 -9.62
N GLN A 225 8.96 10.73 -8.78
CA GLN A 225 9.72 11.53 -7.84
C GLN A 225 10.58 12.58 -8.55
N PHE A 226 11.29 12.17 -9.62
CA PHE A 226 12.05 13.12 -10.43
C PHE A 226 11.17 14.22 -11.02
N LEU A 227 10.00 13.87 -11.58
CA LEU A 227 9.09 14.85 -12.17
C LEU A 227 8.56 15.86 -11.13
N VAL A 228 8.25 15.39 -9.92
CA VAL A 228 7.84 16.25 -8.81
C VAL A 228 8.98 17.18 -8.39
N GLU A 229 10.17 16.63 -8.12
CA GLU A 229 11.32 17.40 -7.64
C GLU A 229 11.83 18.43 -8.66
N SER A 230 11.76 18.09 -9.96
CA SER A 230 12.18 18.98 -11.05
C SER A 230 11.08 19.91 -11.56
N SER A 231 9.83 19.74 -11.10
CA SER A 231 8.64 20.37 -11.69
C SER A 231 8.54 20.16 -13.22
N ALA A 232 9.12 19.08 -13.74
CA ALA A 232 9.10 18.76 -15.15
C ALA A 232 7.77 18.11 -15.54
N THR A 233 7.28 18.44 -16.72
CA THR A 233 6.08 17.84 -17.30
C THR A 233 6.45 16.95 -18.48
N VAL A 234 5.89 15.74 -18.53
CA VAL A 234 6.02 14.84 -19.69
C VAL A 234 4.75 14.94 -20.51
N ASP A 235 4.85 15.42 -21.75
CA ASP A 235 3.72 15.47 -22.66
C ASP A 235 3.53 14.12 -23.36
N LEU A 236 2.59 13.34 -22.83
CA LEU A 236 2.22 12.03 -23.37
C LEU A 236 0.99 12.12 -24.32
N VAL A 237 0.57 13.32 -24.73
CA VAL A 237 -0.63 13.50 -25.55
C VAL A 237 -0.49 12.75 -26.88
N GLY A 238 -1.39 11.80 -27.11
CA GLY A 238 -1.43 11.00 -28.34
C GLY A 238 -0.50 9.79 -28.35
N GLN A 239 0.29 9.56 -27.29
CA GLN A 239 1.13 8.37 -27.14
C GLN A 239 0.38 7.29 -26.37
N PHE A 240 0.10 6.17 -27.04
CA PHE A 240 -0.71 5.07 -26.49
C PHE A 240 -0.01 3.72 -26.53
N ASP A 241 1.28 3.68 -26.86
CA ASP A 241 2.09 2.48 -26.80
C ASP A 241 3.23 2.65 -25.78
N ALA A 242 3.68 1.54 -25.21
CA ALA A 242 4.67 1.55 -24.15
C ALA A 242 6.03 2.08 -24.60
N GLU A 243 6.41 1.89 -25.87
CA GLU A 243 7.72 2.32 -26.40
C GLU A 243 7.80 3.83 -26.43
N SER A 244 6.81 4.48 -27.05
CA SER A 244 6.72 5.94 -27.10
C SER A 244 6.76 6.56 -25.70
N VAL A 245 6.02 5.98 -24.74
CA VAL A 245 5.98 6.47 -23.36
C VAL A 245 7.35 6.36 -22.69
N VAL A 246 8.05 5.23 -22.80
CA VAL A 246 9.37 5.10 -22.14
C VAL A 246 10.44 5.96 -22.80
N ASP A 247 10.37 6.14 -24.12
CA ASP A 247 11.28 7.02 -24.86
C ASP A 247 11.07 8.48 -24.46
N CYS A 248 9.81 8.92 -24.37
CA CYS A 248 9.47 10.26 -23.91
C CYS A 248 9.93 10.51 -22.47
N ILE A 249 9.70 9.55 -21.56
CA ILE A 249 10.20 9.63 -20.18
C ILE A 249 11.72 9.73 -20.16
N LYS A 250 12.41 8.92 -20.96
CA LYS A 250 13.87 8.93 -21.03
C LYS A 250 14.40 10.26 -21.56
N ASP A 251 13.79 10.81 -22.60
CA ASP A 251 14.20 12.10 -23.17
C ASP A 251 13.97 13.26 -22.20
N CYS A 252 12.87 13.21 -21.43
CA CYS A 252 12.55 14.25 -20.43
C CYS A 252 13.36 14.13 -19.13
N THR A 253 13.64 12.91 -18.67
CA THR A 253 14.17 12.66 -17.30
C THR A 253 15.58 12.06 -17.28
N GLY A 254 16.06 11.52 -18.41
CA GLY A 254 17.27 10.70 -18.48
C GLY A 254 17.11 9.28 -17.91
N ILE A 255 15.95 8.93 -17.36
CA ILE A 255 15.70 7.64 -16.70
C ILE A 255 15.36 6.58 -17.77
N ASP A 256 16.27 5.64 -17.97
CA ASP A 256 16.16 4.61 -19.02
C ASP A 256 15.46 3.34 -18.52
N TYR A 257 14.24 3.07 -19.03
CA TYR A 257 13.47 1.88 -18.67
C TYR A 257 14.20 0.57 -19.00
N PHE A 258 14.97 0.51 -20.08
CA PHE A 258 15.74 -0.68 -20.46
C PHE A 258 16.75 -1.07 -19.37
N THR A 259 17.53 -0.10 -18.89
CA THR A 259 18.48 -0.30 -17.81
C THR A 259 17.78 -0.76 -16.53
N HIS A 260 16.70 -0.08 -16.13
CA HIS A 260 15.91 -0.46 -14.96
C HIS A 260 15.31 -1.86 -15.05
N HIS A 261 14.71 -2.24 -16.18
CA HIS A 261 14.11 -3.55 -16.37
C HIS A 261 15.16 -4.67 -16.31
N ARG A 262 16.33 -4.47 -16.92
CA ARG A 262 17.43 -5.45 -16.85
C ARG A 262 17.91 -5.65 -15.42
N GLU A 263 18.09 -4.58 -14.66
CA GLU A 263 18.49 -4.64 -13.25
C GLU A 263 17.42 -5.31 -12.38
N MET A 264 16.15 -4.98 -12.63
CA MET A 264 15.00 -5.63 -12.00
C MET A 264 15.01 -7.14 -12.25
N MET A 265 15.17 -7.59 -13.50
CA MET A 265 15.19 -9.01 -13.84
C MET A 265 16.34 -9.75 -13.15
N CYS A 266 17.54 -9.16 -13.14
CA CYS A 266 18.68 -9.70 -12.41
C CYS A 266 18.38 -9.85 -10.90
N ARG A 267 17.81 -8.81 -10.29
CA ARG A 267 17.43 -8.82 -8.87
C ARG A 267 16.34 -9.84 -8.59
N PHE A 268 15.29 -9.91 -9.38
CA PHE A 268 14.20 -10.88 -9.20
C PHE A 268 14.70 -12.32 -9.32
N LYS A 269 15.53 -12.63 -10.34
CA LYS A 269 16.16 -13.95 -10.51
C LYS A 269 17.02 -14.30 -9.30
N HIS A 270 17.85 -13.37 -8.84
CA HIS A 270 18.71 -13.55 -7.67
C HIS A 270 17.88 -13.79 -6.40
N ASN A 271 16.99 -12.86 -6.06
CA ASN A 271 16.18 -12.90 -4.85
C ASN A 271 15.30 -14.16 -4.81
N ASN A 272 14.68 -14.53 -5.94
CA ASN A 272 13.89 -15.76 -6.01
C ASN A 272 14.74 -17.00 -5.73
N LYS A 273 15.94 -17.08 -6.31
CA LYS A 273 16.86 -18.19 -6.10
C LYS A 273 17.35 -18.25 -4.65
N THR A 274 17.64 -17.10 -4.05
CA THR A 274 18.11 -16.99 -2.66
C THR A 274 16.99 -17.34 -1.67
N ALA A 275 15.76 -16.92 -1.95
CA ALA A 275 14.60 -17.17 -1.10
C ALA A 275 14.11 -18.63 -1.15
N ALA A 276 14.13 -19.27 -2.31
CA ALA A 276 13.47 -20.56 -2.50
C ALA A 276 14.04 -21.71 -1.67
N ASN A 277 13.14 -22.41 -0.96
CA ASN A 277 13.42 -23.66 -0.24
C ASN A 277 12.58 -24.84 -0.74
N TRP A 278 12.47 -25.01 -2.07
CA TRP A 278 11.71 -26.11 -2.66
C TRP A 278 12.45 -27.44 -2.51
N GLU A 279 11.90 -28.38 -1.73
CA GLU A 279 12.48 -29.71 -1.57
C GLU A 279 11.81 -30.74 -2.48
N ALA A 280 12.59 -31.64 -3.10
CA ALA A 280 12.05 -32.72 -3.93
C ALA A 280 11.06 -33.63 -3.16
N ALA A 281 11.20 -33.73 -1.84
CA ALA A 281 10.30 -34.54 -1.01
C ALA A 281 8.86 -34.01 -1.01
N ASP A 282 8.64 -32.74 -1.34
CA ASP A 282 7.34 -32.10 -1.34
C ASP A 282 6.57 -32.24 -2.66
N PHE A 283 7.20 -32.84 -3.66
CA PHE A 283 6.67 -32.99 -5.01
C PHE A 283 6.67 -34.47 -5.43
N GLU A 284 5.78 -34.83 -6.35
CA GLU A 284 5.69 -36.18 -6.91
C GLU A 284 6.44 -36.31 -8.24
N TYR A 285 6.46 -35.22 -9.02
CA TYR A 285 6.95 -35.19 -10.38
C TYR A 285 8.06 -34.16 -10.58
N ALA A 286 8.81 -34.35 -11.66
CA ALA A 286 9.65 -33.33 -12.26
C ALA A 286 9.24 -33.14 -13.71
N VAL A 287 9.22 -31.89 -14.17
CA VAL A 287 9.04 -31.56 -15.58
C VAL A 287 10.41 -31.38 -16.20
N LEU A 288 10.62 -32.07 -17.30
CA LEU A 288 11.84 -32.04 -18.09
C LEU A 288 11.60 -31.24 -19.36
N SER A 289 12.62 -30.47 -19.75
CA SER A 289 12.60 -29.71 -20.99
C SER A 289 13.88 -29.98 -21.77
N SER A 290 13.76 -29.96 -23.09
CA SER A 290 14.94 -30.01 -23.94
C SER A 290 15.73 -28.71 -23.82
N SER A 291 17.04 -28.83 -23.71
CA SER A 291 17.95 -27.69 -23.61
C SER A 291 17.90 -26.75 -24.83
N ASP A 292 17.48 -27.25 -25.99
CA ASP A 292 17.34 -26.51 -27.24
C ASP A 292 15.90 -25.99 -27.49
N GLY A 293 14.95 -26.29 -26.59
CA GLY A 293 13.54 -25.94 -26.72
C GLY A 293 12.79 -26.63 -27.88
N SER A 294 13.38 -27.64 -28.54
CA SER A 294 12.79 -28.29 -29.72
C SER A 294 11.73 -29.34 -29.40
N ALA A 295 11.72 -29.87 -28.18
CA ALA A 295 10.80 -30.91 -27.73
C ALA A 295 9.78 -30.38 -26.70
N SER A 296 8.57 -30.94 -26.74
CA SER A 296 7.53 -30.70 -25.74
C SER A 296 7.99 -31.16 -24.35
N ASP A 297 7.57 -30.42 -23.32
CA ASP A 297 7.83 -30.79 -21.92
C ASP A 297 7.38 -32.23 -21.64
N SER A 298 8.24 -33.01 -20.98
CA SER A 298 7.91 -34.36 -20.48
C SER A 298 7.85 -34.38 -18.96
N VAL A 299 7.06 -35.29 -18.40
CA VAL A 299 6.84 -35.39 -16.96
C VAL A 299 7.32 -36.74 -16.47
N ILE A 300 8.15 -36.75 -15.43
CA ILE A 300 8.68 -37.98 -14.82
C ILE A 300 8.33 -38.05 -13.33
N LEU A 301 8.29 -39.27 -12.80
CA LEU A 301 8.20 -39.54 -11.37
C LEU A 301 9.55 -39.26 -10.70
N LEU A 302 9.57 -38.43 -9.65
CA LEU A 302 10.80 -38.11 -8.92
C LEU A 302 11.44 -39.34 -8.26
N ARG A 303 10.63 -40.32 -7.84
CA ARG A 303 11.08 -41.52 -7.11
C ARG A 303 11.74 -42.57 -8.01
N SER A 304 11.26 -42.74 -9.24
CA SER A 304 11.69 -43.82 -10.14
C SER A 304 12.39 -43.31 -11.40
N GLY A 305 12.24 -42.03 -11.75
CA GLY A 305 12.72 -41.46 -13.01
C GLY A 305 11.90 -41.92 -14.23
N GLU A 306 10.87 -42.74 -14.03
CA GLU A 306 10.00 -43.25 -15.08
C GLU A 306 9.00 -42.18 -15.54
N GLU A 307 8.46 -42.35 -16.74
CA GLU A 307 7.43 -41.47 -17.29
C GLU A 307 6.21 -41.42 -16.36
N ALA A 308 5.74 -40.19 -16.05
CA ALA A 308 4.63 -40.01 -15.15
C ALA A 308 3.31 -40.50 -15.78
N PRO A 309 2.42 -41.12 -14.99
CA PRO A 309 1.08 -41.51 -15.46
C PRO A 309 0.30 -40.29 -15.99
N MET A 310 0.47 -39.14 -15.34
CA MET A 310 -0.06 -37.86 -15.77
C MET A 310 0.99 -37.14 -16.62
N LYS A 311 0.81 -37.15 -17.94
CA LYS A 311 1.78 -36.57 -18.90
C LYS A 311 1.56 -35.08 -19.19
N ASN A 312 0.46 -34.50 -18.72
CA ASN A 312 0.09 -33.13 -19.04
C ASN A 312 0.60 -32.15 -17.97
N ALA A 313 1.71 -31.48 -18.26
CA ALA A 313 2.30 -30.47 -17.39
C ALA A 313 1.33 -29.33 -17.02
N LEU A 314 0.46 -28.90 -17.93
CA LEU A 314 -0.53 -27.84 -17.64
C LEU A 314 -1.58 -28.30 -16.62
N ALA A 315 -2.03 -29.56 -16.70
CA ALA A 315 -2.97 -30.10 -15.72
C ALA A 315 -2.34 -30.18 -14.33
N ILE A 316 -1.06 -30.59 -14.26
CA ILE A 316 -0.30 -30.63 -13.01
C ILE A 316 -0.13 -29.23 -12.45
N GLN A 317 0.24 -28.24 -13.27
CA GLN A 317 0.35 -26.84 -12.84
C GLN A 317 -0.95 -26.30 -12.25
N SER A 318 -2.09 -26.60 -12.87
CA SER A 318 -3.41 -26.20 -12.35
C SER A 318 -3.70 -26.82 -10.98
N ASN A 319 -3.34 -28.09 -10.78
CA ASN A 319 -3.47 -28.76 -9.49
C ASN A 319 -2.50 -28.20 -8.43
N ASP A 320 -1.24 -27.98 -8.80
CA ASP A 320 -0.23 -27.39 -7.93
C ASP A 320 -0.64 -26.00 -7.45
N LYS A 321 -1.23 -25.19 -8.33
CA LYS A 321 -1.80 -23.89 -7.94
C LYS A 321 -2.82 -24.04 -6.83
N LEU A 322 -3.75 -24.99 -6.91
CA LEU A 322 -4.76 -25.20 -5.87
C LEU A 322 -4.16 -25.66 -4.53
N ILE A 323 -3.08 -26.44 -4.58
CA ILE A 323 -2.42 -26.97 -3.37
C ILE A 323 -1.55 -25.90 -2.71
N LEU A 324 -0.77 -25.15 -3.50
CA LEU A 324 0.19 -24.14 -3.04
C LEU A 324 -0.46 -22.78 -2.76
N GLN A 325 -1.66 -22.54 -3.27
CA GLN A 325 -2.43 -21.34 -2.95
C GLN A 325 -2.88 -21.38 -1.49
N ASN A 326 -2.29 -20.49 -0.71
CA ASN A 326 -2.46 -20.42 0.75
C ASN A 326 -3.33 -19.25 1.22
N TYR A 327 -4.02 -18.53 0.32
CA TYR A 327 -5.03 -17.53 0.70
C TYR A 327 -6.44 -18.10 0.57
N GLY A 328 -7.31 -17.79 1.55
CA GLY A 328 -8.75 -18.11 1.50
C GLY A 328 -9.11 -19.57 1.82
N ARG A 329 -8.47 -20.18 2.83
CA ARG A 329 -8.88 -21.48 3.39
C ARG A 329 -9.60 -21.30 4.75
N PRO A 330 -10.69 -22.03 5.02
CA PRO A 330 -11.20 -23.15 4.24
C PRO A 330 -11.96 -22.71 2.98
N TYR A 331 -11.85 -23.53 1.94
CA TYR A 331 -12.71 -23.43 0.78
C TYR A 331 -14.18 -23.58 1.20
N SER A 332 -15.11 -23.02 0.41
CA SER A 332 -16.55 -23.32 0.56
C SER A 332 -16.81 -24.82 0.63
N LEU A 333 -18.02 -25.22 1.05
CA LEU A 333 -18.52 -26.60 0.94
C LEU A 333 -18.34 -27.21 -0.47
N MET A 334 -18.12 -26.39 -1.52
CA MET A 334 -17.87 -26.81 -2.90
C MET A 334 -16.38 -26.80 -3.31
N GLY A 335 -15.44 -26.55 -2.39
CA GLY A 335 -14.01 -26.62 -2.67
C GLY A 335 -13.43 -25.41 -3.42
N ALA A 336 -14.20 -24.33 -3.60
CA ALA A 336 -13.74 -23.10 -4.24
C ALA A 336 -13.24 -22.05 -3.22
N PRO A 337 -12.18 -21.26 -3.54
CA PRO A 337 -11.73 -20.14 -2.73
C PRO A 337 -12.87 -19.17 -2.49
N THR A 338 -13.16 -18.89 -1.22
CA THR A 338 -14.11 -17.85 -0.81
C THR A 338 -13.32 -16.73 -0.19
N GLY A 339 -13.19 -15.61 -0.88
CA GLY A 339 -12.76 -14.36 -0.25
C GLY A 339 -13.96 -13.72 0.45
N THR A 340 -13.72 -13.09 1.61
CA THR A 340 -14.74 -12.36 2.37
C THR A 340 -14.25 -10.91 2.65
N TYR A 341 -15.12 -10.06 3.21
CA TYR A 341 -15.47 -8.71 2.73
C TYR A 341 -14.65 -7.47 3.18
N TYR A 342 -14.98 -6.35 2.53
CA TYR A 342 -14.42 -4.99 2.58
C TYR A 342 -15.01 -4.08 3.69
N ARG A 343 -14.20 -3.24 4.36
CA ARG A 343 -14.60 -2.33 5.47
C ARG A 343 -14.90 -0.87 5.04
N TYR A 344 -14.65 -0.45 3.79
CA TYR A 344 -14.59 1.00 3.45
C TYR A 344 -15.29 1.41 2.15
N ALA A 345 -16.53 0.94 1.89
CA ALA A 345 -17.26 1.34 0.67
C ALA A 345 -17.48 2.86 0.69
N LYS A 346 -16.91 3.57 -0.29
CA LYS A 346 -17.06 5.02 -0.43
C LYS A 346 -18.52 5.36 -0.73
N HIS A 347 -19.03 6.48 -0.22
CA HIS A 347 -20.28 7.05 -0.71
C HIS A 347 -20.16 7.30 -2.22
N PRO A 348 -21.22 7.11 -3.02
CA PRO A 348 -21.24 7.59 -4.40
C PRO A 348 -20.83 9.06 -4.54
N ASP A 349 -21.07 9.86 -3.49
CA ASP A 349 -20.70 11.27 -3.40
C ASP A 349 -19.24 11.48 -2.92
N ASP A 350 -18.60 10.47 -2.33
CA ASP A 350 -17.18 10.47 -1.94
C ASP A 350 -16.26 10.04 -3.09
N ILE A 351 -16.83 9.60 -4.21
CA ILE A 351 -16.06 9.35 -5.43
C ILE A 351 -16.00 10.67 -6.20
N CYS A 352 -14.89 11.37 -5.98
CA CYS A 352 -14.55 12.64 -6.60
C CYS A 352 -14.77 12.60 -8.11
N ASP A 353 -15.20 13.73 -8.68
CA ASP A 353 -15.37 13.84 -10.13
C ASP A 353 -13.99 13.89 -10.79
N TRP A 354 -13.52 12.75 -11.30
CA TRP A 354 -12.19 12.62 -11.93
C TRP A 354 -12.02 13.44 -13.21
N THR A 355 -13.08 14.11 -13.68
CA THR A 355 -13.04 15.02 -14.84
C THR A 355 -12.85 16.48 -14.46
N ASP A 356 -12.82 16.82 -13.17
CA ASP A 356 -12.49 18.17 -12.74
C ASP A 356 -10.95 18.29 -12.63
N PRO A 357 -10.28 19.09 -13.46
CA PRO A 357 -8.83 19.24 -13.39
C PRO A 357 -8.44 19.86 -12.03
N MET A 358 -8.05 19.01 -11.08
CA MET A 358 -7.42 19.36 -9.81
C MET A 358 -8.00 20.62 -9.15
N VAL A 359 -9.32 20.70 -8.99
CA VAL A 359 -9.91 21.70 -8.09
C VAL A 359 -9.84 21.15 -6.66
N ASN A 360 -8.80 21.57 -5.94
CA ASN A 360 -8.75 21.71 -4.48
C ASN A 360 -9.66 20.77 -3.67
N GLN A 361 -9.33 19.49 -3.63
CA GLN A 361 -9.76 18.67 -2.51
C GLN A 361 -8.68 18.74 -1.45
N SER A 362 -8.96 19.50 -0.38
CA SER A 362 -8.19 19.46 0.85
C SER A 362 -8.05 17.99 1.29
N PRO A 363 -6.87 17.55 1.74
CA PRO A 363 -6.75 16.26 2.40
C PRO A 363 -7.60 16.35 3.66
N ILE A 364 -8.79 15.73 3.63
CA ILE A 364 -9.65 15.62 4.82
C ILE A 364 -8.93 14.67 5.77
N VAL A 365 -8.08 15.24 6.62
CA VAL A 365 -7.67 14.59 7.87
C VAL A 365 -8.71 15.05 8.88
N ASP A 366 -9.50 14.12 9.42
CA ASP A 366 -10.45 14.47 10.47
C ASP A 366 -9.66 14.65 11.77
N ILE A 367 -9.70 15.85 12.36
CA ILE A 367 -9.05 16.13 13.65
C ILE A 367 -10.16 16.40 14.65
N ASN A 368 -10.56 15.36 15.38
CA ASN A 368 -11.59 15.43 16.41
C ASN A 368 -10.99 16.01 17.70
N SER A 369 -10.80 17.33 17.72
CA SER A 369 -10.32 18.07 18.88
C SER A 369 -11.00 19.45 18.98
N PRO A 370 -11.57 19.81 20.14
CA PRO A 370 -12.15 21.12 20.34
C PRO A 370 -11.08 22.22 20.16
N GLY A 371 -11.40 23.26 19.39
CA GLY A 371 -10.49 24.39 19.13
C GLY A 371 -9.49 24.18 17.98
N VAL A 372 -9.64 23.11 17.19
CA VAL A 372 -8.98 22.96 15.88
C VAL A 372 -9.91 23.44 14.76
N SER A 373 -9.36 24.18 13.81
CA SER A 373 -10.06 24.71 12.64
C SER A 373 -9.23 24.55 11.38
N PHE A 374 -9.88 24.19 10.26
CA PHE A 374 -9.23 24.18 8.95
C PHE A 374 -9.23 25.58 8.34
N ILE A 375 -8.07 26.02 7.85
CA ILE A 375 -7.91 27.30 7.18
C ILE A 375 -7.82 27.05 5.67
N THR A 376 -8.96 27.22 5.00
CA THR A 376 -9.10 27.11 3.54
C THR A 376 -9.14 28.46 2.84
N GLU A 377 -9.49 29.52 3.57
CA GLU A 377 -9.53 30.90 3.06
C GLU A 377 -8.34 31.71 3.58
N ARG A 378 -7.67 32.43 2.67
CA ARG A 378 -6.43 33.16 2.94
C ARG A 378 -6.42 34.53 2.26
N THR A 379 -5.74 35.50 2.86
CA THR A 379 -5.47 36.81 2.23
C THR A 379 -4.22 36.80 1.37
N GLY A 380 -3.34 35.81 1.56
CA GLY A 380 -2.14 35.57 0.76
C GLY A 380 -1.55 34.16 1.02
N PRO A 381 -0.52 33.74 0.27
CA PRO A 381 0.01 32.38 0.34
C PRO A 381 0.46 31.96 1.75
N GLU A 382 1.02 32.92 2.50
CA GLU A 382 1.50 32.76 3.88
C GLU A 382 0.69 33.61 4.88
N GLU A 383 -0.53 34.02 4.53
CA GLU A 383 -1.37 34.89 5.36
C GLU A 383 -2.80 34.35 5.50
N PRO A 384 -3.23 33.96 6.71
CA PRO A 384 -4.60 33.50 6.94
C PRO A 384 -5.57 34.68 6.92
N CYS A 385 -6.87 34.39 6.85
CA CYS A 385 -7.89 35.37 7.22
C CYS A 385 -7.74 35.70 8.72
N TRP A 386 -7.31 36.93 9.02
CA TRP A 386 -7.09 37.44 10.38
C TRP A 386 -8.39 37.60 11.17
N GLN A 387 -8.37 37.18 12.44
CA GLN A 387 -9.39 37.59 13.40
C GLN A 387 -9.20 39.08 13.79
N PRO A 388 -10.26 39.77 14.26
CA PRO A 388 -10.12 41.13 14.76
C PRO A 388 -9.04 41.22 15.84
N ASP A 389 -8.11 42.17 15.70
CA ASP A 389 -6.99 42.41 16.64
C ASP A 389 -5.99 41.23 16.79
N GLU A 390 -5.96 40.29 15.82
CA GLU A 390 -4.97 39.22 15.74
C GLU A 390 -3.63 39.72 15.16
N HIS A 391 -2.52 39.43 15.85
CA HIS A 391 -1.17 39.83 15.44
C HIS A 391 -0.21 38.65 15.42
N VAL A 392 0.70 38.59 14.45
CA VAL A 392 1.76 37.57 14.42
C VAL A 392 2.82 37.89 15.47
N MET A 393 3.07 36.93 16.35
CA MET A 393 4.11 37.00 17.37
C MET A 393 5.40 36.33 16.88
N HIS A 394 5.27 35.12 16.34
CA HIS A 394 6.39 34.34 15.80
C HIS A 394 6.04 33.74 14.44
N LYS A 395 7.05 33.61 13.56
CA LYS A 395 6.91 33.03 12.23
C LYS A 395 8.07 32.09 11.93
N PHE A 396 7.75 30.86 11.49
CA PHE A 396 8.72 29.86 11.05
C PHE A 396 8.33 29.35 9.67
N THR A 397 9.28 29.27 8.75
CA THR A 397 9.04 28.80 7.38
C THR A 397 9.68 27.44 7.17
N GLN A 398 9.27 26.76 6.09
CA GLN A 398 9.85 25.46 5.72
C GLN A 398 9.68 24.42 6.84
N VAL A 399 8.45 24.30 7.36
CA VAL A 399 8.10 23.32 8.39
C VAL A 399 7.07 22.35 7.84
N ARG A 400 7.42 21.07 7.79
CA ARG A 400 6.47 20.00 7.42
C ARG A 400 5.55 19.70 8.58
N CYS A 401 4.26 19.56 8.28
CA CYS A 401 3.24 19.22 9.28
C CYS A 401 2.72 17.80 9.05
N TYR A 402 2.68 17.03 10.13
CA TYR A 402 2.08 15.71 10.19
C TYR A 402 0.94 15.74 11.20
N VAL A 403 -0.17 15.11 10.87
CA VAL A 403 -1.31 14.88 11.78
C VAL A 403 -1.53 13.38 11.84
N GLY A 404 -1.29 12.78 13.01
CA GLY A 404 -1.04 11.34 13.11
C GLY A 404 0.05 10.91 12.13
N ASP A 405 -0.30 10.02 11.19
CA ASP A 405 0.60 9.52 10.15
C ASP A 405 0.48 10.27 8.81
N ALA A 406 -0.44 11.22 8.70
CA ALA A 406 -0.70 11.96 7.46
C ALA A 406 0.21 13.19 7.35
N CYS A 407 1.06 13.23 6.32
CA CYS A 407 1.83 14.42 5.97
C CYS A 407 0.95 15.41 5.20
N LEU A 408 0.75 16.62 5.75
CA LEU A 408 0.01 17.70 5.11
C LEU A 408 0.85 18.52 4.13
N GLY A 409 2.16 18.25 4.07
CA GLY A 409 3.12 18.94 3.21
C GLY A 409 4.00 19.91 3.97
N THR A 410 4.75 20.72 3.22
CA THR A 410 5.62 21.78 3.76
C THR A 410 4.84 23.08 3.90
N GLY A 411 5.08 23.84 4.97
CA GLY A 411 4.34 25.06 5.24
C GLY A 411 5.08 26.09 6.08
N VAL A 412 4.30 27.09 6.50
CA VAL A 412 4.69 28.18 7.39
C VAL A 412 3.87 28.07 8.66
N ILE A 413 4.55 28.19 9.80
CA ILE A 413 3.94 28.37 11.11
C ILE A 413 3.84 29.87 11.40
N LEU A 414 2.67 30.29 11.85
CA LEU A 414 2.39 31.60 12.43
C LEU A 414 1.84 31.38 13.83
N MET A 415 2.60 31.76 14.85
CA MET A 415 2.09 31.83 16.21
C MET A 415 1.54 33.23 16.41
N THR A 416 0.22 33.35 16.50
CA THR A 416 -0.46 34.65 16.61
C THR A 416 -0.79 34.96 18.06
N SER A 417 -1.26 36.17 18.34
CA SER A 417 -1.73 36.58 19.66
C SER A 417 -2.92 35.76 20.19
N THR A 418 -3.52 34.89 19.39
CA THR A 418 -4.74 34.13 19.76
C THR A 418 -4.66 32.64 19.46
N ARG A 419 -3.86 32.21 18.47
CA ARG A 419 -3.81 30.81 18.03
C ARG A 419 -2.50 30.44 17.35
N PHE A 420 -2.21 29.15 17.35
CA PHE A 420 -1.21 28.55 16.49
C PHE A 420 -1.79 28.31 15.09
N VAL A 421 -1.10 28.74 14.04
CA VAL A 421 -1.54 28.57 12.65
C VAL A 421 -0.44 27.89 11.85
N TRP A 422 -0.79 26.86 11.08
CA TRP A 422 0.08 26.27 10.06
C TRP A 422 -0.58 26.38 8.69
N LEU A 423 0.16 26.87 7.70
CA LEU A 423 -0.31 27.07 6.33
C LEU A 423 0.60 26.34 5.34
N SER A 424 0.06 25.43 4.55
CA SER A 424 0.83 24.79 3.47
C SER A 424 1.26 25.82 2.42
N ILE A 425 2.53 25.75 2.00
CA ILE A 425 3.05 26.51 0.85
C ILE A 425 2.86 25.77 -0.47
N GLU A 426 2.57 24.47 -0.39
CA GLU A 426 2.37 23.59 -1.55
C GLU A 426 0.90 23.58 -1.99
N ASN A 427 -0.03 23.80 -1.05
CA ASN A 427 -1.46 23.79 -1.29
C ASN A 427 -2.19 24.86 -0.45
N GLU A 428 -2.63 25.95 -1.08
CA GLU A 428 -3.33 27.05 -0.40
C GLU A 428 -4.66 26.63 0.25
N ALA A 429 -5.26 25.51 -0.19
CA ALA A 429 -6.49 24.97 0.39
C ALA A 429 -6.25 24.15 1.69
N VAL A 430 -5.00 24.08 2.19
CA VAL A 430 -4.62 23.24 3.34
C VAL A 430 -3.92 24.05 4.41
N GLY A 431 -4.64 24.33 5.50
CA GLY A 431 -4.10 24.99 6.68
C GLY A 431 -4.82 24.56 7.94
N LEU A 432 -4.16 24.75 9.08
CA LEU A 432 -4.65 24.44 10.42
C LEU A 432 -4.56 25.68 11.29
N GLY A 433 -5.60 25.93 12.10
CA GLY A 433 -5.62 26.87 13.19
C GLY A 433 -5.99 26.14 14.48
N ILE A 434 -5.16 26.27 15.51
CA ILE A 434 -5.26 25.55 16.78
C ILE A 434 -5.25 26.59 17.91
N GLU A 435 -6.29 26.60 18.73
CA GLU A 435 -6.32 27.42 19.95
C GLU A 435 -5.28 26.91 20.96
N TYR A 436 -4.59 27.80 21.67
CA TYR A 436 -3.47 27.40 22.55
C TYR A 436 -3.89 26.43 23.67
N LYS A 437 -5.09 26.64 24.24
CA LYS A 437 -5.69 25.76 25.24
C LYS A 437 -5.98 24.33 24.75
N SER A 438 -6.14 24.14 23.44
CA SER A 438 -6.39 22.81 22.86
C SER A 438 -5.13 21.95 22.81
N ILE A 439 -3.95 22.53 23.04
CA ILE A 439 -2.67 21.83 23.07
C ILE A 439 -2.39 21.40 24.50
N GLN A 440 -2.65 20.13 24.82
CA GLN A 440 -2.42 19.56 26.15
C GLN A 440 -0.94 19.45 26.50
N LEU A 441 -0.12 19.09 25.51
CA LEU A 441 1.31 18.89 25.68
C LEU A 441 2.04 19.25 24.39
N HIS A 442 3.20 19.89 24.52
CA HIS A 442 4.18 19.98 23.45
C HIS A 442 5.58 19.61 23.93
N ALA A 443 6.36 18.97 23.06
CA ALA A 443 7.70 18.52 23.37
C ALA A 443 8.61 18.55 22.14
N THR A 444 9.92 18.73 22.35
CA THR A 444 10.91 18.44 21.31
C THR A 444 11.21 16.95 21.33
N ALA A 445 11.12 16.33 20.15
CA ALA A 445 11.37 14.91 19.97
C ALA A 445 12.56 14.72 19.04
N THR A 446 13.62 14.08 19.53
CA THR A 446 14.85 13.80 18.77
C THR A 446 15.06 12.33 18.44
N GLU A 447 14.29 11.42 19.07
CA GLU A 447 14.42 9.96 18.90
C GLU A 447 13.03 9.30 18.89
N LEU A 448 12.24 9.48 17.84
CA LEU A 448 10.91 8.86 17.75
C LEU A 448 10.69 8.17 16.40
N CYS A 449 10.48 6.85 16.47
CA CYS A 449 9.95 5.95 15.43
C CYS A 449 10.76 5.84 14.12
N ASP A 450 10.81 4.64 13.52
CA ASP A 450 11.46 4.39 12.22
C ASP A 450 10.87 5.23 11.06
N GLU A 451 9.71 5.87 11.27
CA GLU A 451 8.91 6.55 10.25
C GLU A 451 9.22 8.05 10.09
N ILE A 452 9.66 8.74 11.15
CA ILE A 452 10.11 10.15 11.12
C ILE A 452 11.37 10.27 11.98
N PRO A 453 12.54 9.87 11.46
CA PRO A 453 13.80 9.89 12.22
C PRO A 453 14.35 11.31 12.45
N GLU A 454 13.65 12.34 11.98
CA GLU A 454 14.08 13.74 12.03
C GLU A 454 13.59 14.43 13.31
N PRO A 455 14.42 15.27 13.97
CA PRO A 455 13.99 16.02 15.13
C PRO A 455 12.78 16.93 14.84
N CYS A 456 11.75 16.85 15.67
CA CYS A 456 10.48 17.54 15.46
C CYS A 456 9.89 18.15 16.73
N LEU A 457 8.98 19.09 16.56
CA LEU A 457 8.12 19.60 17.63
C LEU A 457 6.82 18.78 17.62
N TYR A 458 6.59 18.03 18.70
CA TYR A 458 5.41 17.21 18.92
C TYR A 458 4.36 18.02 19.69
N LEU A 459 3.09 17.92 19.27
CA LEU A 459 1.91 18.47 19.94
C LEU A 459 0.90 17.34 20.16
N GLN A 460 0.36 17.23 21.36
CA GLN A 460 -0.78 16.39 21.70
C GLN A 460 -1.98 17.29 21.96
N LEU A 461 -3.09 17.02 21.29
CA LEU A 461 -4.31 17.81 21.39
C LEU A 461 -5.33 17.17 22.35
N GLU A 462 -6.23 18.00 22.87
CA GLU A 462 -7.36 17.51 23.66
C GLU A 462 -8.33 16.71 22.79
N PRO A 463 -8.68 15.46 23.16
CA PRO A 463 -9.68 14.69 22.42
C PRO A 463 -11.09 15.24 22.65
N GLU A 464 -11.98 15.11 21.67
CA GLU A 464 -13.39 15.42 21.85
C GLU A 464 -14.07 14.33 22.73
N VAL A 465 -14.78 14.74 23.79
CA VAL A 465 -15.45 13.80 24.70
C VAL A 465 -16.74 13.29 24.04
N SER A 466 -16.76 12.02 23.64
CA SER A 466 -17.98 11.36 23.16
C SER A 466 -18.87 10.92 24.33
N GLU A 467 -20.20 11.00 24.18
CA GLU A 467 -21.17 10.62 25.23
C GLU A 467 -21.22 9.09 25.51
N ASP A 468 -20.46 8.29 24.77
CA ASP A 468 -20.40 6.82 24.86
C ASP A 468 -19.07 6.38 25.53
N ASP A 469 -19.08 6.35 26.87
CA ASP A 469 -17.96 6.11 27.83
C ASP A 469 -17.16 4.78 27.70
N ASP A 470 -17.31 4.01 26.61
CA ASP A 470 -16.75 2.64 26.48
C ASP A 470 -15.55 2.50 25.52
N GLU A 471 -15.16 3.54 24.76
CA GLU A 471 -13.94 3.53 23.91
C GLU A 471 -13.12 4.81 24.14
N MET A 472 -11.99 4.72 24.87
CA MET A 472 -11.01 5.82 24.93
C MET A 472 -10.36 5.98 23.54
N GLU A 473 -10.70 7.05 22.81
CA GLU A 473 -9.98 7.43 21.59
C GLU A 473 -8.59 7.99 21.95
N ASP A 474 -7.55 7.57 21.20
CA ASP A 474 -6.21 8.12 21.37
C ASP A 474 -6.21 9.62 21.05
N PRO A 475 -5.55 10.47 21.86
CA PRO A 475 -5.56 11.91 21.67
C PRO A 475 -4.91 12.29 20.32
N PRO A 476 -5.47 13.24 19.55
CA PRO A 476 -4.89 13.62 18.27
C PRO A 476 -3.47 14.18 18.41
N GLU A 477 -2.56 13.68 17.58
CA GLU A 477 -1.15 14.09 17.60
C GLU A 477 -0.76 14.89 16.35
N ILE A 478 0.05 15.93 16.54
CA ILE A 478 0.64 16.73 15.46
C ILE A 478 2.17 16.74 15.61
N ARG A 479 2.88 16.52 14.51
CA ARG A 479 4.36 16.58 14.47
C ARG A 479 4.81 17.60 13.45
N LEU A 480 5.66 18.53 13.87
CA LEU A 480 6.16 19.65 13.08
C LEU A 480 7.67 19.49 12.85
N VAL A 481 8.06 19.18 11.62
CA VAL A 481 9.43 18.87 11.24
C VAL A 481 10.04 20.06 10.49
N PRO A 482 10.87 20.90 11.14
CA PRO A 482 11.55 21.99 10.46
C PRO A 482 12.62 21.47 9.49
N SER A 483 12.77 22.09 8.32
CA SER A 483 13.82 21.72 7.35
C SER A 483 15.25 21.93 7.89
N ASN A 484 15.43 22.75 8.93
CA ASN A 484 16.71 22.91 9.63
C ASN A 484 16.52 22.80 11.16
N PRO A 485 16.47 21.58 11.71
CA PRO A 485 16.16 21.38 13.12
C PRO A 485 17.16 22.01 14.08
N GLU A 486 18.46 22.00 13.73
CA GLU A 486 19.53 22.54 14.59
C GLU A 486 19.34 24.02 14.92
N SER A 487 18.79 24.81 13.99
CA SER A 487 18.58 26.25 14.18
C SER A 487 17.16 26.65 14.54
N THR A 488 16.17 25.79 14.25
CA THR A 488 14.75 26.21 14.23
C THR A 488 13.91 25.48 15.27
N LEU A 489 14.28 24.27 15.68
CA LEU A 489 13.46 23.46 16.58
C LEU A 489 13.34 24.07 17.98
N GLN A 490 14.47 24.47 18.59
CA GLN A 490 14.45 25.08 19.92
C GLN A 490 13.70 26.43 19.93
N PRO A 491 13.93 27.36 18.97
CA PRO A 491 13.13 28.58 18.86
C PRO A 491 11.62 28.33 18.69
N MET A 492 11.23 27.29 17.94
CA MET A 492 9.81 26.92 17.81
C MET A 492 9.22 26.49 19.16
N PHE A 493 9.96 25.67 19.92
CA PHE A 493 9.53 25.23 21.25
C PHE A 493 9.42 26.40 22.24
N ASP A 494 10.42 27.28 22.29
CA ASP A 494 10.43 28.44 23.18
C ASP A 494 9.30 29.42 22.86
N ALA A 495 9.05 29.67 21.56
CA ALA A 495 7.94 30.50 21.11
C ALA A 495 6.59 29.91 21.50
N LEU A 496 6.40 28.60 21.37
CA LEU A 496 5.15 27.95 21.77
C LEU A 496 4.93 28.00 23.30
N ASN A 497 5.99 27.81 24.09
CA ASN A 497 5.95 27.97 25.54
C ASN A 497 5.52 29.38 25.95
N GLU A 498 6.10 30.41 25.33
CA GLU A 498 5.73 31.81 25.59
C GLU A 498 4.24 32.04 25.32
N MET A 499 3.73 31.49 24.22
CA MET A 499 2.34 31.68 23.83
C MET A 499 1.37 30.92 24.74
N GLN A 500 1.69 29.69 25.17
CA GLN A 500 0.84 28.97 26.13
C GLN A 500 0.81 29.65 27.50
N LEU A 501 1.94 30.17 27.99
CA LEU A 501 2.00 30.91 29.26
C LEU A 501 1.12 32.17 29.26
N ALA A 502 0.90 32.78 28.08
CA ALA A 502 0.04 33.93 27.91
C ALA A 502 -1.47 33.59 27.85
N HIS A 503 -1.82 32.30 27.73
CA HIS A 503 -3.20 31.80 27.58
C HIS A 503 -3.50 30.66 28.56
N PRO A 504 -3.52 30.92 29.89
CA PRO A 504 -3.85 29.90 30.88
C PRO A 504 -5.34 29.49 30.80
N ASP A 505 -5.64 28.25 31.17
CA ASP A 505 -7.01 27.74 31.21
C ASP A 505 -7.82 28.38 32.35
N ASP A 506 -9.11 28.65 32.10
CA ASP A 506 -10.02 29.29 33.07
C ASP A 506 -10.36 28.39 34.28
N ASP A 507 -9.90 27.12 34.29
CA ASP A 507 -10.27 26.08 35.26
C ASP A 507 -9.23 25.79 36.37
N GLU A 508 -8.26 26.69 36.62
CA GLU A 508 -7.39 26.59 37.81
C GLU A 508 -8.09 27.05 39.11
N GLY A 509 -9.29 26.50 39.34
CA GLY A 509 -10.21 26.80 40.43
C GLY A 509 -10.51 25.64 41.38
N SER A 510 -9.68 24.60 41.48
CA SER A 510 -9.75 23.66 42.63
C SER A 510 -8.41 22.98 42.90
N THR A 511 -7.68 23.47 43.91
CA THR A 511 -6.58 22.72 44.53
C THR A 511 -7.16 21.71 45.52
N ASP A 512 -7.39 20.47 45.08
CA ASP A 512 -7.48 19.35 46.02
C ASP A 512 -6.06 18.81 46.24
N ALA A 513 -5.61 18.89 47.49
CA ALA A 513 -4.28 18.49 47.92
C ALA A 513 -4.09 16.98 47.75
N GLU A 514 -3.37 16.58 46.70
CA GLU A 514 -2.90 15.20 46.58
C GLU A 514 -1.83 14.92 47.65
N ALA A 515 -2.03 13.83 48.40
CA ALA A 515 -1.12 13.38 49.42
C ALA A 515 0.26 13.03 48.82
N PRO A 516 1.38 13.28 49.54
CA PRO A 516 2.71 13.01 49.02
C PRO A 516 2.90 11.51 48.75
N MET A 517 3.30 11.22 47.51
CA MET A 517 3.63 9.89 47.01
C MET A 517 4.79 9.28 47.83
N ASP A 518 4.61 8.06 48.34
CA ASP A 518 5.63 7.35 49.12
C ASP A 518 6.80 6.92 48.23
N MET A 519 7.92 7.65 48.34
CA MET A 519 9.15 7.41 47.59
C MET A 519 10.16 6.51 48.34
N SER A 520 9.75 5.80 49.40
CA SER A 520 10.63 4.95 50.22
C SER A 520 11.29 3.77 49.48
N GLY A 521 10.93 3.54 48.21
CA GLY A 521 11.52 2.53 47.33
C GLY A 521 12.52 3.03 46.28
N PHE A 522 12.78 4.33 46.16
CA PHE A 522 13.65 4.89 45.12
C PHE A 522 15.05 5.22 45.64
N THR A 523 16.07 4.55 45.10
CA THR A 523 17.48 4.94 45.28
C THR A 523 17.91 5.90 44.17
N PHE A 524 18.26 7.13 44.55
CA PHE A 524 18.78 8.14 43.63
C PHE A 524 20.26 7.89 43.29
N ALA A 525 20.66 8.31 42.09
CA ALA A 525 22.05 8.27 41.64
C ALA A 525 22.96 9.13 42.55
N PRO A 526 24.25 8.78 42.71
CA PRO A 526 25.16 9.56 43.54
C PRO A 526 25.27 11.01 43.01
N GLY A 527 24.78 11.97 43.80
CA GLY A 527 24.83 13.40 43.45
C GLY A 527 23.48 14.12 43.43
N PHE A 528 22.36 13.41 43.57
CA PHE A 528 21.04 14.03 43.79
C PHE A 528 20.61 13.87 45.25
N SER A 529 20.62 14.98 45.99
CA SER A 529 19.99 15.13 47.31
C SER A 529 18.93 16.22 47.18
N LEU A 530 17.72 15.98 47.69
CA LEU A 530 16.74 17.05 47.90
C LEU A 530 17.23 17.88 49.08
N ASP A 531 17.89 19.00 48.81
CA ASP A 531 18.16 20.02 49.81
C ASP A 531 16.82 20.62 50.27
N THR A 532 16.27 20.07 51.35
CA THR A 532 15.14 20.67 52.06
C THR A 532 15.69 21.70 53.07
N ASP A 533 16.08 22.87 52.57
CA ASP A 533 16.33 24.04 53.41
C ASP A 533 15.41 25.18 52.94
N THR A 534 14.29 25.36 53.64
CA THR A 534 13.59 26.66 53.69
C THR A 534 13.79 27.29 55.07
N PRO A 535 13.93 28.63 55.16
CA PRO A 535 14.40 29.29 56.38
C PRO A 535 13.26 29.74 57.31
N ASN A 536 13.52 29.55 58.61
CA ASN A 536 13.06 30.31 59.80
C ASN A 536 11.60 30.23 60.30
N GLY A 537 11.45 29.88 61.59
CA GLY A 537 10.30 30.27 62.41
C GLY A 537 10.18 29.60 63.79
N HIS A 538 10.93 30.13 64.78
CA HIS A 538 10.91 29.90 66.24
C HIS A 538 11.66 28.73 66.87
#